data_AF-A0A814ML12-F1
#
_entry.id   AF-A0A814ML12-F1
#
_cell.length_a   1.000
_cell.length_b   1.000
_cell.length_c   1.000
_cell.angle_alpha   90.00
_cell.angle_beta   90.00
_cell.angle_gamma   90.00
#
_symmetry.space_group_name_H-M   'P 1'
#
loop_
_entity.id
_entity.type
_entity.pdbx_description
1 polymer ?
#
loop_
_entity_poly.entity_id
_entity_poly.type
_entity_poly.pdbx_seq_one_letter_code
_entity_poly.pdbx_strand_id
1 'polypeptide(L)'
;MFCGSGKFGWGKANVKYKTHNIPCTAKDFIFNVFKANGYSTALISNMCVDYIGDYYGRTSAYHVDYESVMWSCHPEYDVDGQWNSVVGPYGVKRRCIDGRYVHSYQLDVIKDFVQKHDSKHLPYFSFVSFIEGHEPSMEVVGMVDQELSTLVQYLTSNELNQPPIILLVADHGLHYGPMFQQTTAGKMEWRLPILIAITPNQYLSDTTKQTLIENEYHLVTPRDLYWTLYNMATDSISKPLHTDDLRRPSLFHKLSFERDCVSEGIPQHLCACSQDGIKINPSLYVNETST
;
A
#
# COMPACT_ATOMS: atom_id res chain seq x y z
N MET A 1 6.62 1.52 -2.19
CA MET A 1 7.02 2.84 -1.60
C MET A 1 8.52 2.96 -1.29
N PHE A 2 9.29 1.89 -1.52
CA PHE A 2 10.71 1.83 -1.22
C PHE A 2 11.44 1.42 -2.49
N CYS A 3 12.63 1.98 -2.73
CA CYS A 3 13.52 1.50 -3.78
C CYS A 3 14.86 1.11 -3.15
N GLY A 4 15.32 -0.13 -3.41
CA GLY A 4 16.55 -0.68 -2.86
C GLY A 4 16.42 -2.15 -2.45
N SER A 5 17.54 -2.77 -2.09
CA SER A 5 17.57 -4.10 -1.48
C SER A 5 17.27 -3.99 0.02
N GLY A 6 16.16 -4.56 0.46
CA GLY A 6 15.80 -4.73 1.87
C GLY A 6 15.38 -6.17 2.14
N LYS A 7 15.40 -6.59 3.41
CA LYS A 7 14.87 -7.90 3.81
C LYS A 7 13.35 -7.84 3.75
N PHE A 8 12.73 -8.59 2.85
CA PHE A 8 11.27 -8.70 2.74
C PHE A 8 10.85 -10.12 3.09
N GLY A 9 9.88 -10.26 4.00
CA GLY A 9 9.42 -11.55 4.53
C GLY A 9 10.29 -12.13 5.65
N TRP A 10 9.69 -13.04 6.42
CA TRP A 10 10.27 -13.71 7.60
C TRP A 10 11.51 -14.57 7.31
N GLY A 11 11.79 -14.83 6.04
CA GLY A 11 13.07 -15.37 5.61
C GLY A 11 14.09 -14.24 5.54
N LYS A 12 15.10 -14.28 6.41
CA LYS A 12 16.36 -13.51 6.28
C LYS A 12 17.15 -13.86 5.00
N ALA A 13 16.48 -14.17 3.90
CA ALA A 13 17.05 -14.35 2.59
C ALA A 13 17.35 -12.96 2.02
N ASN A 14 18.61 -12.72 1.68
CA ASN A 14 18.99 -11.58 0.87
C ASN A 14 18.43 -11.79 -0.55
N VAL A 15 17.17 -11.42 -0.77
CA VAL A 15 16.62 -11.33 -2.12
C VAL A 15 17.28 -10.10 -2.76
N LYS A 16 18.42 -10.34 -3.43
CA LYS A 16 18.96 -9.36 -4.38
C LYS A 16 18.00 -9.32 -5.55
N TYR A 17 17.00 -8.44 -5.51
CA TYR A 17 16.29 -8.06 -6.72
C TYR A 17 17.35 -7.63 -7.74
N LYS A 18 17.30 -8.21 -8.95
CA LYS A 18 17.99 -7.62 -10.11
C LYS A 18 17.29 -6.30 -10.41
N THR A 19 17.50 -5.28 -9.59
CA THR A 19 17.19 -3.90 -9.97
C THR A 19 18.07 -3.65 -11.18
N HIS A 20 17.48 -3.46 -12.36
CA HIS A 20 18.18 -3.13 -13.60
C HIS A 20 19.03 -1.86 -13.45
N ASN A 21 20.20 -1.90 -12.82
CA ASN A 21 21.15 -0.79 -12.66
C ASN A 21 20.50 0.60 -12.40
N ILE A 22 19.38 0.65 -11.67
CA ILE A 22 18.82 1.93 -11.22
C ILE A 22 19.49 2.20 -9.87
N PRO A 23 20.31 3.26 -9.75
CA PRO A 23 20.92 3.62 -8.49
C PRO A 23 19.83 4.19 -7.57
N CYS A 24 19.05 3.31 -6.95
CA CYS A 24 18.22 3.67 -5.81
C CYS A 24 19.11 3.62 -4.58
N THR A 25 19.58 4.78 -4.16
CA THR A 25 20.25 4.87 -2.87
C THR A 25 19.17 4.83 -1.80
N ALA A 26 19.43 4.19 -0.66
CA ALA A 26 18.49 4.17 0.48
C ALA A 26 18.12 5.57 1.03
N LYS A 27 18.59 6.67 0.41
CA LYS A 27 18.18 8.06 0.65
C LYS A 27 16.84 8.43 -0.01
N ASP A 28 16.33 7.63 -0.93
CA ASP A 28 15.18 7.97 -1.77
C ASP A 28 13.87 7.36 -1.25
N PHE A 29 13.53 7.57 0.03
CA PHE A 29 12.18 7.28 0.49
C PHE A 29 11.19 8.17 -0.25
N ILE A 30 10.06 7.63 -0.66
CA ILE A 30 9.08 8.39 -1.44
C ILE A 30 8.61 9.66 -0.71
N PHE A 31 8.56 9.62 0.63
CA PHE A 31 8.29 10.81 1.46
C PHE A 31 9.28 11.95 1.21
N ASN A 32 10.58 11.66 1.06
CA ASN A 32 11.58 12.67 0.76
C ASN A 32 11.34 13.33 -0.61
N VAL A 33 10.84 12.58 -1.59
CA VAL A 33 10.48 13.10 -2.92
C VAL A 33 9.29 14.06 -2.81
N PHE A 34 8.22 13.66 -2.13
CA PHE A 34 7.06 14.52 -1.88
C PHE A 34 7.44 15.79 -1.12
N LYS A 35 8.23 15.64 -0.04
CA LYS A 35 8.71 16.77 0.76
C LYS A 35 9.57 17.74 -0.04
N ALA A 36 10.48 17.24 -0.87
CA ALA A 36 11.29 18.06 -1.76
C ALA A 36 10.47 18.84 -2.81
N ASN A 37 9.25 18.38 -3.11
CA ASN A 37 8.29 19.04 -4.01
C ASN A 37 7.18 19.81 -3.24
N GLY A 38 7.41 20.12 -1.96
CA GLY A 38 6.55 21.03 -1.19
C GLY A 38 5.34 20.39 -0.52
N TYR A 39 5.21 19.06 -0.54
CA TYR A 39 4.13 18.35 0.15
C TYR A 39 4.45 18.19 1.64
N SER A 40 3.43 18.33 2.48
CA SER A 40 3.49 17.86 3.87
C SER A 40 3.32 16.35 3.92
N THR A 41 4.18 15.67 4.68
CA THR A 41 4.25 14.21 4.68
C THR A 41 3.86 13.60 6.01
N ALA A 42 3.05 12.54 6.00
CA ALA A 42 2.60 11.85 7.20
C ALA A 42 2.80 10.32 7.14
N LEU A 43 3.26 9.75 8.25
CA LEU A 43 3.30 8.30 8.51
C LEU A 43 2.41 7.98 9.70
N ILE A 44 1.40 7.14 9.49
CA ILE A 44 0.45 6.73 10.52
C ILE A 44 0.45 5.21 10.58
N SER A 45 0.66 4.64 11.76
CA SER A 45 0.72 3.18 11.95
C SER A 45 0.04 2.79 13.26
N ASN A 46 -0.64 1.65 13.27
CA ASN A 46 -1.15 1.02 14.48
C ASN A 46 -0.18 -0.01 15.03
N MET A 47 1.13 0.16 14.84
CA MET A 47 2.11 -0.64 15.54
C MET A 47 3.09 0.26 16.29
N CYS A 48 3.44 -0.14 17.51
CA CYS A 48 4.42 0.54 18.35
C CYS A 48 5.86 0.25 17.89
N VAL A 49 6.14 0.43 16.60
CA VAL A 49 7.47 0.25 16.00
C VAL A 49 7.76 1.32 14.98
N ASP A 50 9.02 1.70 14.91
CA ASP A 50 9.55 2.43 13.76
C ASP A 50 9.87 1.42 12.65
N TYR A 51 8.87 1.08 11.85
CA TYR A 51 9.02 0.12 10.76
C TYR A 51 10.10 0.54 9.75
N ILE A 52 10.26 1.84 9.49
CA ILE A 52 11.30 2.33 8.58
C ILE A 52 12.68 2.16 9.22
N GLY A 53 12.79 2.47 10.51
CA GLY A 53 13.97 2.26 11.35
C GLY A 53 14.43 0.81 11.38
N ASP A 54 13.51 -0.11 11.68
CA ASP A 54 13.80 -1.53 11.87
C ASP A 54 14.25 -2.21 10.56
N TYR A 55 13.61 -1.89 9.44
CA TYR A 55 13.89 -2.55 8.16
C TYR A 55 15.03 -1.90 7.37
N TYR A 56 15.20 -0.58 7.49
CA TYR A 56 16.14 0.18 6.66
C TYR A 56 17.26 0.86 7.45
N GLY A 57 17.27 0.73 8.78
CA GLY A 57 18.28 1.33 9.66
C GLY A 57 18.22 2.86 9.70
N ARG A 58 17.03 3.44 9.47
CA ARG A 58 16.83 4.89 9.35
C ARG A 58 15.54 5.31 10.02
N THR A 59 15.62 6.21 10.99
CA THR A 59 14.45 6.61 11.75
C THR A 59 13.39 7.25 10.86
N SER A 60 12.16 6.73 10.88
CA SER A 60 10.99 7.26 10.16
C SER A 60 10.82 8.77 10.35
N ALA A 61 11.00 9.26 11.59
CA ALA A 61 10.85 10.66 11.98
C ALA A 61 11.76 11.63 11.21
N TYR A 62 12.86 11.17 10.59
CA TYR A 62 13.70 12.01 9.73
C TYR A 62 13.17 12.15 8.30
N HIS A 63 12.17 11.36 7.92
CA HIS A 63 11.66 11.24 6.56
C HIS A 63 10.23 11.77 6.39
N VAL A 64 9.51 12.03 7.48
CA VAL A 64 8.15 12.57 7.47
C VAL A 64 8.05 13.85 8.32
N ASP A 65 7.04 14.68 8.03
CA ASP A 65 6.74 15.88 8.83
C ASP A 65 5.84 15.55 10.02
N TYR A 66 4.97 14.54 9.88
CA TYR A 66 4.06 14.07 10.91
C TYR A 66 4.20 12.55 11.07
N GLU A 67 4.35 12.11 12.31
CA GLU A 67 4.33 10.70 12.65
C GLU A 67 3.28 10.43 13.73
N SER A 68 2.43 9.43 13.50
CA SER A 68 1.42 8.98 14.46
C SER A 68 1.53 7.48 14.66
N VAL A 69 2.40 7.10 15.59
CA VAL A 69 2.63 5.70 16.02
C VAL A 69 2.51 5.53 17.52
N MET A 70 2.81 6.57 18.31
CA MET A 70 2.99 6.47 19.76
C MET A 70 1.74 6.03 20.53
N TRP A 71 0.54 6.39 20.04
CA TRP A 71 -0.72 5.98 20.68
C TRP A 71 -0.93 4.46 20.62
N SER A 72 -0.33 3.77 19.64
CA SER A 72 -0.39 2.32 19.51
C SER A 72 0.51 1.59 20.52
N CYS A 73 1.35 2.31 21.27
CA CYS A 73 2.15 1.78 22.38
C CYS A 73 1.35 1.60 23.69
N HIS A 74 0.02 1.80 23.65
CA HIS A 74 -0.81 1.68 24.84
C HIS A 74 -0.80 0.22 25.37
N PRO A 75 -0.60 -0.03 26.68
CA PRO A 75 -0.43 -1.39 27.22
C PRO A 75 -1.58 -2.36 26.95
N GLU A 76 -2.82 -1.86 26.82
CA GLU A 76 -3.99 -2.68 26.45
C GLU A 76 -3.85 -3.34 25.07
N TYR A 77 -3.08 -2.72 24.18
CA TYR A 77 -2.91 -3.17 22.82
C TYR A 77 -1.49 -3.67 22.54
N ASP A 78 -0.46 -2.93 22.94
CA ASP A 78 0.94 -3.30 22.68
C ASP A 78 1.41 -4.46 23.56
N VAL A 79 0.86 -4.58 24.78
CA VAL A 79 1.23 -5.62 25.75
C VAL A 79 2.75 -5.64 26.01
N ASP A 80 3.36 -4.45 26.08
CA ASP A 80 4.79 -4.24 26.29
C ASP A 80 5.67 -5.08 25.34
N GLY A 81 5.28 -5.13 24.06
CA GLY A 81 5.99 -5.90 23.03
C GLY A 81 5.83 -7.43 23.10
N GLN A 82 4.98 -7.98 23.98
CA GLN A 82 4.77 -9.43 24.12
C GLN A 82 3.82 -10.01 23.05
N TRP A 83 4.05 -9.65 21.80
CA TRP A 83 3.16 -9.95 20.68
C TRP A 83 3.16 -11.44 20.31
N ASN A 84 1.96 -11.97 20.07
CA ASN A 84 1.77 -13.34 19.57
C ASN A 84 0.43 -13.44 18.83
N SER A 85 0.02 -14.66 18.46
CA SER A 85 -1.24 -14.89 17.74
C SER A 85 -2.50 -14.66 18.58
N VAL A 86 -2.39 -14.41 19.89
CA VAL A 86 -3.54 -14.21 20.80
C VAL A 86 -3.63 -12.77 21.29
N VAL A 87 -2.51 -12.14 21.60
CA VAL A 87 -2.42 -10.77 22.13
C VAL A 87 -1.46 -9.92 21.32
N GLY A 88 -1.66 -8.60 21.34
CA GLY A 88 -0.84 -7.66 20.58
C GLY A 88 -1.36 -7.37 19.17
N PRO A 89 -0.56 -6.66 18.36
CA PRO A 89 -0.84 -6.34 16.96
C PRO A 89 -1.00 -7.54 16.02
N TYR A 90 -0.67 -8.76 16.44
CA TYR A 90 -0.85 -9.98 15.63
C TYR A 90 -1.95 -10.91 16.18
N GLY A 91 -2.67 -10.46 17.21
CA GLY A 91 -3.71 -11.25 17.87
C GLY A 91 -4.92 -11.49 16.97
N VAL A 92 -5.47 -12.71 16.98
CA VAL A 92 -6.70 -13.11 16.25
C VAL A 92 -7.99 -12.53 16.84
N LYS A 93 -7.90 -11.80 17.96
CA LYS A 93 -9.04 -11.20 18.64
C LYS A 93 -9.20 -9.75 18.21
N ARG A 94 -10.40 -9.22 18.43
CA ARG A 94 -10.65 -7.78 18.39
C ARG A 94 -9.60 -7.04 19.23
N ARG A 95 -8.96 -6.03 18.62
CA ARG A 95 -7.91 -5.20 19.23
C ARG A 95 -8.49 -3.83 19.57
N CYS A 96 -8.40 -3.45 20.83
CA CYS A 96 -8.95 -2.18 21.32
C CYS A 96 -7.97 -1.44 22.23
N ILE A 97 -8.14 -0.13 22.27
CA ILE A 97 -7.61 0.76 23.30
C ILE A 97 -8.80 1.54 23.84
N ASP A 98 -9.04 1.50 25.14
CA ASP A 98 -10.16 2.15 25.82
C ASP A 98 -11.52 1.82 25.18
N GLY A 99 -11.74 0.54 24.87
CA GLY A 99 -12.97 0.04 24.26
C GLY A 99 -13.21 0.40 22.78
N ARG A 100 -12.37 1.26 22.17
CA ARG A 100 -12.43 1.61 20.74
C ARG A 100 -11.49 0.73 19.93
N TYR A 101 -11.85 0.42 18.68
CA TYR A 101 -10.95 -0.33 17.80
C TYR A 101 -9.66 0.44 17.54
N VAL A 102 -8.55 -0.27 17.39
CA VAL A 102 -7.24 0.37 17.15
C VAL A 102 -7.16 1.12 15.82
N HIS A 103 -7.77 0.61 14.74
CA HIS A 103 -7.83 1.34 13.47
C HIS A 103 -8.60 2.66 13.58
N SER A 104 -9.60 2.77 14.47
CA SER A 104 -10.38 4.01 14.62
C SER A 104 -9.50 5.20 14.96
N TYR A 105 -8.45 5.00 15.79
CA TYR A 105 -7.48 6.05 16.11
C TYR A 105 -6.69 6.50 14.87
N GLN A 106 -6.28 5.57 14.00
CA GLN A 106 -5.60 5.93 12.75
C GLN A 106 -6.52 6.69 11.80
N LEU A 107 -7.75 6.22 11.67
CA LEU A 107 -8.77 6.81 10.80
C LEU A 107 -9.12 8.23 11.26
N ASP A 108 -9.23 8.47 12.56
CA ASP A 108 -9.40 9.80 13.15
C ASP A 108 -8.19 10.70 12.80
N VAL A 109 -6.96 10.22 12.99
CA VAL A 109 -5.74 11.00 12.71
C VAL A 109 -5.62 11.37 11.23
N ILE A 110 -5.86 10.44 10.30
CA ILE A 110 -5.77 10.74 8.86
C ILE A 110 -6.88 11.68 8.42
N LYS A 111 -8.10 11.53 8.95
CA LYS A 111 -9.21 12.46 8.68
C LYS A 111 -8.85 13.88 9.11
N ASP A 112 -8.36 14.03 10.34
CA ASP A 112 -7.89 15.31 10.88
C ASP A 112 -6.76 15.92 10.05
N PHE A 113 -5.80 15.09 9.64
CA PHE A 113 -4.67 15.51 8.81
C PHE A 113 -5.14 16.05 7.47
N VAL A 114 -6.02 15.32 6.78
CA VAL A 114 -6.59 15.74 5.50
C VAL A 114 -7.36 17.05 5.65
N GLN A 115 -8.27 17.15 6.64
CA GLN A 115 -9.06 18.36 6.87
C GLN A 115 -8.21 19.62 7.11
N LYS A 116 -7.16 19.49 7.92
CA LYS A 116 -6.24 20.60 8.22
C LYS A 116 -5.44 21.05 7.00
N HIS A 117 -5.09 20.14 6.09
CA HIS A 117 -4.36 20.47 4.87
C HIS A 117 -5.29 21.00 3.77
N ASP A 118 -6.46 20.39 3.58
CA ASP A 118 -7.47 20.83 2.63
C ASP A 118 -7.94 22.27 2.93
N SER A 119 -8.28 22.57 4.19
CA SER A 119 -8.70 23.92 4.60
C SER A 119 -7.63 25.00 4.38
N LYS A 120 -6.36 24.62 4.33
CA LYS A 120 -5.22 25.51 4.08
C LYS A 120 -4.72 25.45 2.63
N HIS A 121 -5.34 24.64 1.78
CA HIS A 121 -4.91 24.40 0.40
C HIS A 121 -3.44 23.95 0.31
N LEU A 122 -2.99 23.16 1.29
CA LEU A 122 -1.63 22.64 1.35
C LEU A 122 -1.56 21.25 0.72
N PRO A 123 -0.62 20.99 -0.20
CA PRO A 123 -0.43 19.66 -0.76
C PRO A 123 0.09 18.70 0.32
N TYR A 124 -0.37 17.45 0.28
CA TYR A 124 -0.02 16.44 1.28
C TYR A 124 0.16 15.05 0.68
N PHE A 125 0.99 14.23 1.34
CA PHE A 125 1.14 12.81 1.09
C PHE A 125 1.13 12.06 2.42
N SER A 126 0.29 11.04 2.55
CA SER A 126 0.20 10.24 3.76
C SER A 126 0.26 8.75 3.47
N PHE A 127 0.89 8.01 4.36
CA PHE A 127 0.86 6.56 4.40
C PHE A 127 0.24 6.10 5.71
N VAL A 128 -0.80 5.28 5.62
CA VAL A 128 -1.50 4.69 6.77
C VAL A 128 -1.35 3.17 6.69
N SER A 129 -0.71 2.56 7.70
CA SER A 129 -0.47 1.12 7.75
C SER A 129 -1.44 0.43 8.69
N PHE A 130 -2.15 -0.59 8.20
CA PHE A 130 -3.08 -1.40 8.99
C PHE A 130 -2.51 -2.79 9.20
N ILE A 131 -2.31 -3.19 10.46
CA ILE A 131 -1.79 -4.52 10.83
C ILE A 131 -2.90 -5.56 11.10
N GLU A 132 -4.17 -5.19 10.95
CA GLU A 132 -5.34 -6.05 11.15
C GLU A 132 -5.33 -7.30 10.26
N GLY A 133 -4.72 -7.23 9.07
CA GLY A 133 -4.53 -8.37 8.18
C GLY A 133 -3.39 -9.32 8.56
N HIS A 134 -2.53 -8.94 9.50
CA HIS A 134 -1.39 -9.77 9.92
C HIS A 134 -1.79 -10.74 11.05
N GLU A 135 -2.75 -11.62 10.76
CA GLU A 135 -3.24 -12.67 11.65
C GLU A 135 -3.84 -13.86 10.85
N PRO A 136 -3.84 -15.09 11.38
CA PRO A 136 -4.16 -16.29 10.59
C PRO A 136 -5.66 -16.62 10.41
N SER A 137 -6.57 -15.92 11.07
CA SER A 137 -8.02 -16.19 11.01
C SER A 137 -8.71 -15.54 9.81
N MET A 138 -8.14 -14.47 9.24
CA MET A 138 -8.72 -13.66 8.15
C MET A 138 -9.97 -12.88 8.56
N GLU A 139 -10.30 -12.83 9.85
CA GLU A 139 -11.52 -12.20 10.35
C GLU A 139 -11.26 -10.77 10.86
N VAL A 140 -10.07 -10.52 11.42
CA VAL A 140 -9.78 -9.22 12.06
C VAL A 140 -9.70 -8.10 11.03
N VAL A 141 -9.19 -8.38 9.83
CA VAL A 141 -9.16 -7.41 8.72
C VAL A 141 -10.55 -6.90 8.34
N GLY A 142 -11.58 -7.76 8.43
CA GLY A 142 -12.96 -7.38 8.15
C GLY A 142 -13.52 -6.34 9.12
N MET A 143 -12.94 -6.21 10.32
CA MET A 143 -13.36 -5.19 11.29
C MET A 143 -13.05 -3.77 10.85
N VAL A 144 -12.09 -3.58 9.93
CA VAL A 144 -11.67 -2.26 9.42
C VAL A 144 -12.65 -1.74 8.37
N ASP A 145 -13.39 -2.63 7.70
CA ASP A 145 -14.13 -2.36 6.46
C ASP A 145 -15.13 -1.19 6.58
N GLN A 146 -15.99 -1.22 7.60
CA GLN A 146 -17.04 -0.22 7.76
C GLN A 146 -16.49 1.20 7.98
N GLU A 147 -15.50 1.36 8.87
CA GLU A 147 -14.94 2.68 9.18
C GLU A 147 -14.03 3.19 8.04
N LEU A 148 -13.27 2.29 7.39
CA LEU A 148 -12.48 2.64 6.22
C LEU A 148 -13.37 3.06 5.05
N SER A 149 -14.46 2.34 4.79
CA SER A 149 -15.45 2.70 3.76
C SER A 149 -16.06 4.08 4.04
N THR A 150 -16.40 4.35 5.30
CA THR A 150 -16.91 5.68 5.72
C THR A 150 -15.87 6.78 5.48
N LEU A 151 -14.59 6.53 5.79
CA LEU A 151 -13.51 7.48 5.51
C LEU A 151 -13.34 7.69 3.99
N VAL A 152 -13.33 6.62 3.19
CA VAL A 152 -13.19 6.71 1.73
C VAL A 152 -14.35 7.49 1.11
N GLN A 153 -15.59 7.25 1.56
CA GLN A 153 -16.76 8.02 1.13
C GLN A 153 -16.60 9.51 1.46
N TYR A 154 -16.13 9.83 2.67
CA TYR A 154 -15.83 11.21 3.06
C TYR A 154 -14.74 11.84 2.17
N LEU A 155 -13.63 11.13 1.96
CA LEU A 155 -12.49 11.62 1.16
C LEU A 155 -12.83 11.77 -0.34
N THR A 156 -13.87 11.10 -0.82
CA THR A 156 -14.34 11.18 -2.20
C THR A 156 -15.60 12.02 -2.38
N SER A 157 -16.11 12.63 -1.31
CA SER A 157 -17.27 13.50 -1.35
C SER A 157 -16.90 14.91 -1.84
N ASN A 158 -17.93 15.74 -2.07
CA ASN A 158 -17.75 17.17 -2.39
C ASN A 158 -17.47 18.04 -1.14
N GLU A 159 -17.16 17.44 0.02
CA GLU A 159 -16.83 18.18 1.25
C GLU A 159 -15.39 18.68 1.27
N LEU A 160 -14.49 18.09 0.48
CA LEU A 160 -13.10 18.52 0.34
C LEU A 160 -12.95 19.46 -0.86
N ASN A 161 -12.16 20.53 -0.70
CA ASN A 161 -11.83 21.43 -1.81
C ASN A 161 -10.94 20.73 -2.85
N GLN A 162 -10.07 19.83 -2.39
CA GLN A 162 -9.15 19.04 -3.20
C GLN A 162 -9.17 17.59 -2.69
N PRO A 163 -10.11 16.75 -3.17
CA PRO A 163 -10.18 15.34 -2.77
C PRO A 163 -8.86 14.62 -3.13
N PRO A 164 -8.33 13.71 -2.30
CA PRO A 164 -7.08 13.01 -2.58
C PRO A 164 -7.23 11.89 -3.62
N ILE A 165 -6.09 11.48 -4.17
CA ILE A 165 -5.95 10.14 -4.77
C ILE A 165 -5.71 9.15 -3.63
N ILE A 166 -6.52 8.08 -3.56
CA ILE A 166 -6.42 7.05 -2.52
C ILE A 166 -5.88 5.78 -3.17
N LEU A 167 -4.82 5.23 -2.60
CA LEU A 167 -4.26 3.94 -3.00
C LEU A 167 -4.38 2.98 -1.82
N LEU A 168 -5.18 1.91 -1.99
CA LEU A 168 -5.25 0.81 -1.04
C LEU A 168 -4.31 -0.28 -1.53
N VAL A 169 -3.33 -0.65 -0.70
CA VAL A 169 -2.22 -1.53 -1.10
C VAL A 169 -1.94 -2.54 0.00
N ALA A 170 -1.85 -3.82 -0.36
CA ALA A 170 -1.22 -4.83 0.50
C ALA A 170 0.19 -5.13 -0.01
N ASP A 171 1.11 -5.45 0.90
CA ASP A 171 2.45 -5.88 0.56
C ASP A 171 2.50 -7.36 0.14
N HIS A 172 1.62 -8.17 0.71
CA HIS A 172 1.36 -9.57 0.33
C HIS A 172 -0.04 -10.02 0.81
N GLY A 173 -0.50 -11.19 0.36
CA GLY A 173 -1.66 -11.86 0.96
C GLY A 173 -1.30 -12.72 2.17
N LEU A 174 -2.20 -13.61 2.62
CA LEU A 174 -1.96 -14.45 3.80
C LEU A 174 -0.78 -15.41 3.60
N HIS A 175 0.25 -15.30 4.45
CA HIS A 175 1.50 -16.05 4.29
C HIS A 175 1.80 -17.06 5.42
N TYR A 176 0.87 -17.24 6.36
CA TYR A 176 1.01 -18.20 7.46
C TYR A 176 -0.36 -18.64 8.00
N GLY A 177 -0.35 -19.62 8.90
CA GLY A 177 -1.56 -20.19 9.49
C GLY A 177 -2.16 -21.33 8.67
N PRO A 178 -3.25 -21.95 9.17
CA PRO A 178 -3.83 -23.15 8.57
C PRO A 178 -4.26 -22.96 7.11
N MET A 179 -4.88 -21.81 6.80
CA MET A 179 -5.34 -21.50 5.44
C MET A 179 -4.19 -21.48 4.43
N PHE A 180 -3.08 -20.81 4.77
CA PHE A 180 -1.86 -20.80 3.96
C PHE A 180 -1.23 -22.20 3.83
N GLN A 181 -1.16 -22.97 4.92
CA GLN A 181 -0.45 -24.25 4.91
C GLN A 181 -1.22 -25.39 4.23
N GLN A 182 -2.55 -25.41 4.42
CA GLN A 182 -3.40 -26.57 4.11
C GLN A 182 -4.17 -26.42 2.80
N THR A 183 -4.28 -25.22 2.24
CA THR A 183 -5.08 -24.97 1.03
C THR A 183 -4.22 -24.50 -0.14
N THR A 184 -4.61 -24.87 -1.36
CA THR A 184 -3.99 -24.33 -2.58
C THR A 184 -4.26 -22.84 -2.73
N ALA A 185 -5.48 -22.39 -2.39
CA ALA A 185 -5.87 -20.99 -2.43
C ALA A 185 -4.96 -20.13 -1.53
N GLY A 186 -4.74 -20.51 -0.27
CA GLY A 186 -3.86 -19.76 0.64
C GLY A 186 -2.40 -19.69 0.16
N LYS A 187 -1.87 -20.77 -0.44
CA LYS A 187 -0.52 -20.78 -1.04
C LYS A 187 -0.41 -19.88 -2.28
N MET A 188 -1.53 -19.60 -2.94
CA MET A 188 -1.61 -18.67 -4.04
C MET A 188 -1.73 -17.23 -3.51
N GLU A 189 -2.61 -17.01 -2.53
CA GLU A 189 -2.92 -15.71 -1.94
C GLU A 189 -1.69 -14.98 -1.43
N TRP A 190 -0.70 -15.67 -0.85
CA TRP A 190 0.54 -15.03 -0.38
C TRP A 190 1.32 -14.26 -1.47
N ARG A 191 1.03 -14.52 -2.76
CA ARG A 191 1.63 -13.89 -3.95
C ARG A 191 0.72 -12.86 -4.62
N LEU A 192 -0.50 -12.67 -4.12
CA LEU A 192 -1.53 -11.83 -4.70
C LEU A 192 -1.82 -10.62 -3.80
N PRO A 193 -0.93 -9.61 -3.76
CA PRO A 193 -1.23 -8.36 -3.09
C PRO A 193 -2.36 -7.62 -3.83
N ILE A 194 -3.17 -6.88 -3.08
CA ILE A 194 -4.17 -5.98 -3.64
C ILE A 194 -3.56 -4.61 -3.97
N LEU A 195 -4.03 -4.01 -5.06
CA LEU A 195 -3.83 -2.61 -5.40
C LEU A 195 -5.15 -2.05 -5.93
N ILE A 196 -5.75 -1.13 -5.20
CA ILE A 196 -6.93 -0.36 -5.65
C ILE A 196 -6.53 1.11 -5.69
N ALA A 197 -6.80 1.77 -6.82
CA ALA A 197 -6.60 3.21 -6.98
C ALA A 197 -7.95 3.91 -7.15
N ILE A 198 -8.27 4.82 -6.22
CA ILE A 198 -9.47 5.66 -6.27
C ILE A 198 -9.00 7.08 -6.56
N THR A 199 -9.31 7.57 -7.76
CA THR A 199 -8.80 8.86 -8.24
C THR A 199 -9.97 9.77 -8.63
N PRO A 200 -10.04 11.01 -8.10
CA PRO A 200 -11.02 11.98 -8.56
C PRO A 200 -10.91 12.24 -10.06
N ASN A 201 -12.05 12.19 -10.77
CA ASN A 201 -12.11 12.36 -12.23
C ASN A 201 -11.47 13.67 -12.71
N GLN A 202 -11.47 14.71 -11.87
CA GLN A 202 -10.89 16.02 -12.18
C GLN A 202 -9.37 16.00 -12.36
N TYR A 203 -8.66 14.99 -11.85
CA TYR A 203 -7.21 14.85 -12.02
C TYR A 203 -6.81 14.03 -13.24
N LEU A 204 -7.78 13.40 -13.92
CA LEU A 204 -7.50 12.46 -15.00
C LEU A 204 -7.98 13.01 -16.35
N SER A 205 -7.05 13.10 -17.30
CA SER A 205 -7.41 13.23 -18.71
C SER A 205 -8.08 11.93 -19.19
N ASP A 206 -8.87 12.00 -20.27
CA ASP A 206 -9.50 10.80 -20.83
C ASP A 206 -8.47 9.75 -21.28
N THR A 207 -7.31 10.19 -21.77
CA THR A 207 -6.18 9.31 -22.10
C THR A 207 -5.63 8.61 -20.85
N THR A 208 -5.47 9.32 -19.74
CA THR A 208 -5.00 8.72 -18.48
C THR A 208 -6.02 7.73 -17.91
N LYS A 209 -7.33 8.04 -17.97
CA LYS A 209 -8.39 7.11 -17.57
C LYS A 209 -8.33 5.81 -18.37
N GLN A 210 -8.26 5.92 -19.69
CA GLN A 210 -8.17 4.75 -20.58
C GLN A 210 -6.90 3.94 -20.30
N THR A 211 -5.78 4.61 -20.03
CA THR A 211 -4.52 3.95 -19.67
C THR A 211 -4.62 3.17 -18.37
N LEU A 212 -5.26 3.75 -17.33
CA LEU A 212 -5.48 3.06 -16.06
C LEU A 212 -6.34 1.81 -16.23
N ILE A 213 -7.44 1.91 -17.00
CA ILE A 213 -8.33 0.77 -17.33
C ILE A 213 -7.55 -0.33 -18.08
N GLU A 214 -6.74 0.05 -19.08
CA GLU A 214 -5.92 -0.93 -19.80
C GLU A 214 -4.90 -1.61 -18.90
N ASN A 215 -4.31 -0.88 -17.95
CA ASN A 215 -3.32 -1.41 -17.02
C ASN A 215 -3.90 -2.42 -16.01
N GLU A 216 -5.23 -2.52 -15.84
CA GLU A 216 -5.87 -3.55 -15.00
C GLU A 216 -5.58 -4.98 -15.48
N TYR A 217 -5.32 -5.16 -16.78
CA TYR A 217 -5.01 -6.46 -17.39
C TYR A 217 -3.50 -6.75 -17.47
N HIS A 218 -2.66 -5.90 -16.89
CA HIS A 218 -1.21 -6.02 -16.96
C HIS A 218 -0.61 -6.42 -15.62
N LEU A 219 0.55 -7.09 -15.67
CA LEU A 219 1.34 -7.33 -14.47
C LEU A 219 1.81 -5.99 -13.90
N VAL A 220 1.34 -5.65 -12.70
CA VAL A 220 1.76 -4.48 -11.93
C VAL A 220 2.67 -4.93 -10.78
N THR A 221 3.71 -4.15 -10.52
CA THR A 221 4.73 -4.41 -9.52
C THR A 221 4.86 -3.25 -8.53
N PRO A 222 5.41 -3.48 -7.32
CA PRO A 222 5.71 -2.39 -6.39
C PRO A 222 6.65 -1.31 -6.95
N ARG A 223 7.46 -1.65 -7.96
CA ARG A 223 8.31 -0.70 -8.70
C ARG A 223 7.46 0.27 -9.53
N ASP A 224 6.41 -0.23 -10.18
CA ASP A 224 5.50 0.61 -10.97
C ASP A 224 4.76 1.60 -10.06
N LEU A 225 4.34 1.12 -8.89
CA LEU A 225 3.71 1.96 -7.86
C LEU A 225 4.68 3.04 -7.34
N TYR A 226 5.96 2.73 -7.12
CA TYR A 226 6.96 3.73 -6.69
C TYR A 226 7.09 4.86 -7.72
N TRP A 227 7.24 4.53 -9.00
CA TRP A 227 7.37 5.54 -10.06
C TRP A 227 6.08 6.31 -10.32
N THR A 228 4.93 5.67 -10.12
CA THR A 228 3.64 6.36 -10.12
C THR A 228 3.57 7.43 -9.04
N LEU A 229 3.93 7.09 -7.79
CA LEU A 229 4.02 8.07 -6.71
C LEU A 229 5.06 9.16 -7.01
N TYR A 230 6.19 8.80 -7.61
CA TYR A 230 7.21 9.78 -8.02
C TYR A 230 6.64 10.77 -9.06
N ASN A 231 5.89 10.28 -10.05
CA ASN A 231 5.26 11.14 -11.05
C ASN A 231 4.15 12.02 -10.46
N MET A 232 3.41 11.54 -9.45
CA MET A 232 2.49 12.37 -8.67
C MET A 232 3.23 13.50 -7.94
N ALA A 233 4.32 13.17 -7.24
CA ALA A 233 5.10 14.15 -6.46
C ALA A 233 5.77 15.25 -7.32
N THR A 234 6.11 14.94 -8.57
CA THR A 234 6.87 15.82 -9.48
C THR A 234 6.01 16.44 -10.58
N ASP A 235 4.68 16.37 -10.45
CA ASP A 235 3.69 16.84 -11.42
C ASP A 235 4.03 16.43 -12.86
N SER A 236 4.31 15.13 -13.02
CA SER A 236 4.76 14.53 -14.28
C SER A 236 3.80 13.48 -14.80
N ILE A 237 2.54 13.49 -14.31
CA ILE A 237 1.47 12.54 -14.67
C ILE A 237 1.17 12.58 -16.18
N SER A 238 1.17 13.76 -16.78
CA SER A 238 0.81 13.99 -18.18
C SER A 238 2.01 14.03 -19.13
N LYS A 239 3.24 13.89 -18.62
CA LYS A 239 4.44 13.99 -19.47
C LYS A 239 4.57 12.74 -20.34
N PRO A 240 4.89 12.90 -21.64
CA PRO A 240 5.11 11.76 -22.54
C PRO A 240 6.32 10.95 -22.07
N LEU A 241 6.23 9.62 -22.19
CA LEU A 241 7.33 8.71 -21.87
C LEU A 241 8.57 9.04 -22.71
N HIS A 242 9.69 9.35 -22.06
CA HIS A 242 10.99 9.30 -22.68
C HIS A 242 11.48 7.84 -22.78
N THR A 243 12.43 7.55 -23.67
CA THR A 243 13.00 6.19 -23.81
C THR A 243 13.63 5.67 -22.52
N ASP A 244 14.12 6.57 -21.66
CA ASP A 244 14.61 6.23 -20.32
C ASP A 244 13.49 5.90 -19.32
N ASP A 245 12.25 6.34 -19.56
CA ASP A 245 11.08 6.08 -18.69
C ASP A 245 10.55 4.65 -18.82
N LEU A 246 10.99 3.89 -19.84
CA LEU A 246 10.79 2.43 -19.86
C LEU A 246 11.52 1.74 -18.68
N ARG A 247 12.51 2.41 -18.06
CA ARG A 247 13.13 1.98 -16.80
C ARG A 247 12.41 2.54 -15.55
N ARG A 248 11.40 3.38 -15.73
CA ARG A 248 10.64 4.07 -14.68
C ARG A 248 9.13 3.92 -14.91
N PRO A 249 8.62 2.67 -15.03
CA PRO A 249 7.23 2.42 -15.41
C PRO A 249 6.26 3.05 -14.42
N SER A 250 5.25 3.79 -14.90
CA SER A 250 4.17 4.34 -14.08
C SER A 250 2.82 3.83 -14.56
N LEU A 251 1.86 3.70 -13.66
CA LEU A 251 0.46 3.35 -13.94
C LEU A 251 -0.26 4.40 -14.78
N PHE A 252 0.25 5.63 -14.87
CA PHE A 252 -0.28 6.67 -15.75
C PHE A 252 0.11 6.50 -17.22
N HIS A 253 0.98 5.54 -17.51
CA HIS A 253 1.39 5.18 -18.85
C HIS A 253 1.06 3.73 -19.15
N LYS A 254 0.86 3.42 -20.43
CA LYS A 254 0.52 2.07 -20.85
C LYS A 254 1.66 1.11 -20.54
N LEU A 255 1.39 0.11 -19.72
CA LEU A 255 2.33 -0.96 -19.44
C LEU A 255 2.42 -1.90 -20.65
N SER A 256 3.57 -2.55 -20.84
CA SER A 256 3.76 -3.49 -21.95
C SER A 256 2.98 -4.80 -21.70
N PHE A 257 2.27 -5.28 -22.71
CA PHE A 257 1.63 -6.60 -22.70
C PHE A 257 2.62 -7.77 -22.63
N GLU A 258 3.89 -7.55 -22.99
CA GLU A 258 4.93 -8.59 -22.99
C GLU A 258 5.55 -8.80 -21.60
N ARG A 259 5.10 -8.06 -20.57
CA ARG A 259 5.63 -8.20 -19.21
C ARG A 259 5.26 -9.55 -18.63
N ASP A 260 6.27 -10.23 -18.09
CA ASP A 260 6.10 -11.43 -17.29
C ASP A 260 6.94 -11.34 -16.01
N CYS A 261 6.78 -12.33 -15.13
CA CYS A 261 7.54 -12.36 -13.89
C CYS A 261 9.07 -12.34 -14.13
N VAL A 262 9.56 -12.95 -15.21
CA VAL A 262 10.99 -13.00 -15.52
C VAL A 262 11.49 -11.64 -15.99
N SER A 263 10.77 -10.97 -16.89
CA SER A 263 11.10 -9.62 -17.39
C SER A 263 11.08 -8.59 -16.27
N GLU A 264 10.21 -8.77 -15.28
CA GLU A 264 10.11 -7.90 -14.11
C GLU A 264 11.00 -8.30 -12.93
N GLY A 265 11.80 -9.36 -13.09
CA GLY A 265 12.72 -9.83 -12.06
C GLY A 265 12.03 -10.41 -10.83
N ILE A 266 10.77 -10.83 -10.94
CA ILE A 266 10.01 -11.56 -9.93
C ILE A 266 10.48 -13.03 -9.95
N PRO A 267 11.01 -13.57 -8.84
CA PRO A 267 11.37 -14.98 -8.76
C PRO A 267 10.19 -15.89 -9.08
N GLN A 268 10.43 -17.00 -9.77
CA GLN A 268 9.38 -17.93 -10.18
C GLN A 268 8.46 -18.40 -9.03
N HIS A 269 9.03 -18.63 -7.84
CA HIS A 269 8.25 -19.05 -6.67
C HIS A 269 7.36 -17.95 -6.08
N LEU A 270 7.58 -16.69 -6.46
CA LEU A 270 6.75 -15.52 -6.15
C LEU A 270 5.84 -15.11 -7.31
N CYS A 271 5.95 -15.76 -8.47
CA CYS A 271 5.07 -15.50 -9.59
C CYS A 271 3.70 -16.14 -9.32
N ALA A 272 2.64 -15.32 -9.29
CA ALA A 272 1.27 -15.83 -9.22
C ALA A 272 0.81 -16.39 -10.58
N CYS A 273 1.33 -15.83 -11.68
CA CYS A 273 0.88 -16.11 -13.04
C CYS A 273 1.52 -17.36 -13.69
N SER A 274 2.27 -18.18 -12.95
CA SER A 274 2.99 -19.32 -13.54
C SER A 274 2.29 -20.68 -13.34
N GLN A 275 1.99 -21.34 -14.47
CA GLN A 275 1.69 -22.75 -14.76
C GLN A 275 0.63 -23.53 -13.96
N ASP A 276 0.27 -23.16 -12.73
CA ASP A 276 -0.88 -23.75 -12.02
C ASP A 276 -2.12 -22.87 -12.18
N GLY A 277 -2.44 -22.54 -13.44
CA GLY A 277 -3.60 -21.72 -13.77
C GLY A 277 -4.87 -22.30 -13.16
N ILE A 278 -5.34 -21.70 -12.07
CA ILE A 278 -6.73 -21.85 -11.68
C ILE A 278 -7.52 -21.29 -12.84
N LYS A 279 -8.35 -22.13 -13.48
CA LYS A 279 -9.40 -21.65 -14.38
C LYS A 279 -10.26 -20.71 -13.54
N ILE A 280 -10.06 -19.41 -13.70
CA ILE A 280 -10.85 -18.39 -13.03
C ILE A 280 -12.29 -18.63 -13.47
N ASN A 281 -13.18 -18.95 -12.54
CA ASN A 281 -14.60 -19.11 -12.85
C ASN A 281 -15.20 -17.70 -13.00
N PRO A 282 -15.68 -17.31 -14.19
CA PRO A 282 -16.23 -15.98 -14.42
C PRO A 282 -17.47 -15.68 -13.56
N SER A 283 -18.08 -16.69 -12.93
CA SER A 283 -19.26 -16.52 -12.06
C SER A 283 -18.95 -15.93 -10.68
N LEU A 284 -17.68 -15.72 -10.31
CA LEU A 284 -17.29 -15.04 -9.06
C LEU A 284 -17.19 -13.51 -9.21
N TYR A 285 -17.37 -12.99 -10.42
CA TYR A 285 -17.59 -11.57 -10.62
C TYR A 285 -19.07 -11.27 -10.33
N VAL A 286 -19.32 -10.50 -9.26
CA VAL A 286 -20.58 -9.77 -9.15
C VAL A 286 -20.52 -8.69 -10.21
N ASN A 287 -21.19 -8.90 -11.33
CA ASN A 287 -21.59 -7.80 -12.18
C ASN A 287 -22.53 -6.93 -11.33
N GLU A 288 -22.03 -5.81 -10.80
CA GLU A 288 -22.91 -4.70 -10.44
C GLU A 288 -23.46 -4.10 -11.74
N THR A 289 -24.43 -4.80 -12.34
CA THR A 289 -25.35 -4.17 -13.27
C THR A 289 -26.29 -3.28 -12.46
N SER A 290 -26.01 -1.97 -12.49
CA SER A 290 -26.98 -0.88 -12.62
C SER A 290 -28.37 -1.08 -11.99
N THR A 291 -28.62 -0.33 -10.93
CA THR A 291 -29.94 0.28 -10.64
C THR A 291 -29.79 1.79 -10.56
#